data_AF-A0A956AGT6-F1
#
_entry.id   AF-A0A956AGT6-F1
#
_cell.length_a   1.000
_cell.length_b   1.000
_cell.length_c   1.000
_cell.angle_alpha   90.00
_cell.angle_beta   90.00
_cell.angle_gamma   90.00
#
_symmetry.space_group_name_H-M   'P 1'
#
loop_
_entity.id
_entity.type
_entity.pdbx_description
1 polymer ?
#
loop_
_entity_poly.entity_id
_entity_poly.type
_entity_poly.pdbx_seq_one_letter_code
_entity_poly.pdbx_strand_id
1 'polypeptide(L)'
;CANGRDDDGDGRSDYPEDPGCTAVDDDDETSPDPLPQCADGVDNDRNGQTDFPADANCDDAADDEEARPPQCRDGIDNDGDGLVDLADPGCQGNPDYFSEFNIEACRDGADNDEDGLVDHPNDPGCESPIDPDEADPDPLPACSDGVDNDGDGDTDYPNDAASCLWAADPTEDDPCPRREPTEITGLADARGNTTGGLNDFAPECRRNSGAEDVLLWRVAEGRALSGLTLSTRGSDFDTVLSVRDRCGADEDVACNDNGGPLGTSFIRLGPQAAGTDLWIFVDGAFAQAQGIWRLSVTAELAEGSDCSGRGAWICGPGLACRDGAGGQRCAPAACANGRDDDGDGVTDFPEEPGCDSPSDDDEADPALPQACSNGVDDDGDGAIDFPADDRCTFAADPFEGPDCRDGIDNDGDGTLDYDRDGDGFRDRNGDTGCACDDDPTEEVDPQCADGCDNDRDGLIDLEDPGCNGDPTQNNEFNVAQCRDGIDNNQDGNIDYPRDPGCTSRNDPLEETRDPLPACADGVDNDGDGRVDF
;
A
#
# COMPACT_ATOMS: atom_id res chain seq x y z
N CYS A 1 34.40 -33.54 -25.40
CA CYS A 1 34.25 -32.85 -24.11
C CYS A 1 32.82 -32.83 -23.52
N ALA A 2 31.94 -33.80 -23.81
CA ALA A 2 30.64 -33.95 -23.12
C ALA A 2 30.08 -35.40 -23.09
N ASN A 3 30.93 -36.40 -23.35
CA ASN A 3 30.46 -37.75 -23.68
C ASN A 3 30.60 -38.77 -22.51
N GLY A 4 31.10 -38.31 -21.37
CA GLY A 4 31.38 -39.04 -20.14
C GLY A 4 32.63 -39.92 -20.21
N ARG A 5 33.60 -39.63 -21.10
CA ARG A 5 34.78 -40.47 -21.34
C ARG A 5 36.04 -39.62 -21.38
N ASP A 6 37.13 -40.29 -21.05
CA ASP A 6 38.51 -39.83 -21.22
C ASP A 6 38.99 -40.32 -22.60
N ASP A 7 38.75 -39.53 -23.67
CA ASP A 7 39.09 -39.95 -25.03
C ASP A 7 40.59 -39.79 -25.36
N ASP A 8 41.33 -38.99 -24.59
CA ASP A 8 42.78 -38.74 -24.77
C ASP A 8 43.68 -39.60 -23.84
N GLY A 9 43.11 -40.15 -22.77
CA GLY A 9 43.72 -41.10 -21.84
C GLY A 9 44.56 -40.46 -20.73
N ASP A 10 44.39 -39.17 -20.44
CA ASP A 10 45.14 -38.43 -19.43
C ASP A 10 44.58 -38.59 -17.99
N GLY A 11 43.39 -39.18 -17.87
CA GLY A 11 42.71 -39.47 -16.60
C GLY A 11 41.73 -38.40 -16.14
N ARG A 12 41.51 -37.34 -16.91
CA ARG A 12 40.42 -36.37 -16.78
C ARG A 12 39.36 -36.68 -17.84
N SER A 13 38.15 -36.15 -17.71
CA SER A 13 37.05 -36.49 -18.63
C SER A 13 36.12 -35.31 -18.78
N ASP A 14 36.05 -34.80 -20.01
CA ASP A 14 35.14 -33.74 -20.45
C ASP A 14 35.28 -32.38 -19.75
N TYR A 15 34.60 -31.37 -20.29
CA TYR A 15 34.49 -30.05 -19.67
C TYR A 15 33.59 -30.09 -18.42
N PRO A 16 33.88 -29.34 -17.34
CA PRO A 16 35.01 -28.41 -17.14
C PRO A 16 36.28 -29.01 -16.51
N GLU A 17 36.29 -30.29 -16.16
CA GLU A 17 37.39 -30.91 -15.40
C GLU A 17 38.62 -31.31 -16.24
N ASP A 18 38.49 -31.31 -17.56
CA ASP A 18 39.54 -31.70 -18.51
C ASP A 18 40.21 -30.46 -19.15
N PRO A 19 41.53 -30.23 -18.97
CA PRO A 19 42.26 -29.09 -19.56
C PRO A 19 42.42 -29.19 -21.08
N GLY A 20 42.18 -30.36 -21.68
CA GLY A 20 42.04 -30.53 -23.12
C GLY A 20 40.73 -29.95 -23.66
N CYS A 21 39.77 -29.65 -22.79
CA CYS A 21 38.44 -29.17 -23.15
C CYS A 21 38.25 -27.69 -22.85
N THR A 22 38.06 -26.87 -23.88
CA THR A 22 37.80 -25.42 -23.70
C THR A 22 36.31 -25.07 -23.59
N ALA A 23 35.42 -26.00 -23.94
CA ALA A 23 33.97 -25.88 -23.82
C ALA A 23 33.26 -27.25 -23.90
N VAL A 24 31.98 -27.31 -23.53
CA VAL A 24 31.14 -28.53 -23.61
C VAL A 24 30.96 -29.03 -25.06
N ASP A 25 30.98 -28.14 -26.05
CA ASP A 25 30.87 -28.50 -27.47
C ASP A 25 32.22 -28.71 -28.16
N ASP A 26 33.31 -28.71 -27.39
CA ASP A 26 34.64 -29.04 -27.90
C ASP A 26 34.74 -30.55 -28.22
N ASP A 27 35.32 -30.83 -29.39
CA ASP A 27 35.52 -32.17 -29.95
C ASP A 27 36.97 -32.66 -29.77
N ASP A 28 37.89 -31.79 -29.31
CA ASP A 28 39.27 -32.14 -28.96
C ASP A 28 39.40 -32.22 -27.44
N GLU A 29 39.93 -33.33 -26.96
CA GLU A 29 40.21 -33.58 -25.53
C GLU A 29 41.72 -33.62 -25.27
N THR A 30 42.55 -33.23 -26.25
CA THR A 30 44.00 -33.35 -26.12
C THR A 30 44.57 -32.26 -25.21
N SER A 31 45.04 -32.66 -24.03
CA SER A 31 45.73 -31.79 -23.08
C SER A 31 46.89 -30.96 -23.68
N PRO A 32 46.98 -29.64 -23.43
CA PRO A 32 48.12 -28.82 -23.85
C PRO A 32 49.40 -29.16 -23.04
N ASP A 33 50.57 -29.02 -23.67
CA ASP A 33 51.90 -29.19 -23.03
C ASP A 33 52.72 -27.90 -23.17
N PRO A 34 52.99 -27.16 -22.07
CA PRO A 34 52.67 -27.47 -20.67
C PRO A 34 51.18 -27.27 -20.33
N LEU A 35 50.74 -27.88 -19.22
CA LEU A 35 49.38 -27.75 -18.68
C LEU A 35 49.08 -26.30 -18.22
N PRO A 36 47.81 -25.84 -18.26
CA PRO A 36 47.37 -24.55 -17.76
C PRO A 36 47.51 -24.46 -16.23
N GLN A 37 47.61 -23.24 -15.69
CA GLN A 37 47.85 -23.05 -14.25
C GLN A 37 46.74 -23.69 -13.39
N CYS A 38 45.49 -23.68 -13.86
CA CYS A 38 44.36 -24.30 -13.17
C CYS A 38 44.29 -25.83 -13.25
N ALA A 39 45.29 -26.48 -13.85
CA ALA A 39 45.35 -27.93 -13.99
C ALA A 39 46.76 -28.53 -13.91
N ASP A 40 47.78 -27.77 -13.50
CA ASP A 40 49.19 -28.17 -13.47
C ASP A 40 49.64 -28.80 -12.12
N GLY A 41 48.77 -28.81 -11.11
CA GLY A 41 49.03 -29.40 -9.81
C GLY A 41 49.82 -28.50 -8.85
N VAL A 42 49.95 -27.22 -9.15
CA VAL A 42 50.69 -26.24 -8.36
C VAL A 42 49.80 -25.05 -8.03
N ASP A 43 49.66 -24.77 -6.74
CA ASP A 43 49.08 -23.53 -6.20
C ASP A 43 49.95 -22.32 -6.61
N ASN A 44 49.65 -21.75 -7.79
CA ASN A 44 50.44 -20.73 -8.45
C ASN A 44 50.18 -19.34 -7.86
N ASP A 45 48.99 -19.12 -7.29
CA ASP A 45 48.62 -17.87 -6.59
C ASP A 45 48.87 -17.91 -5.06
N ARG A 46 49.17 -19.10 -4.51
CA ARG A 46 49.47 -19.37 -3.09
C ARG A 46 48.29 -19.12 -2.15
N ASN A 47 47.06 -19.21 -2.63
CA ASN A 47 45.86 -19.04 -1.83
C ASN A 47 45.51 -20.30 -1.00
N GLY A 48 46.21 -21.43 -1.24
CA GLY A 48 46.02 -22.71 -0.55
C GLY A 48 45.04 -23.67 -1.23
N GLN A 49 44.44 -23.26 -2.35
CA GLN A 49 43.78 -24.09 -3.35
C GLN A 49 44.78 -24.31 -4.50
N THR A 50 44.62 -25.34 -5.33
CA THR A 50 45.75 -25.83 -6.18
C THR A 50 45.44 -25.99 -7.66
N ASP A 51 44.17 -26.20 -8.01
CA ASP A 51 43.70 -26.42 -9.39
C ASP A 51 42.15 -26.45 -9.33
N PHE A 52 41.48 -26.35 -10.48
CA PHE A 52 40.03 -26.66 -10.58
C PHE A 52 39.74 -28.12 -10.19
N PRO A 53 38.60 -28.44 -9.55
CA PRO A 53 37.52 -27.58 -9.05
C PRO A 53 37.75 -27.08 -7.62
N ALA A 54 38.94 -27.34 -7.05
CA ALA A 54 39.26 -27.00 -5.68
C ALA A 54 39.63 -25.52 -5.52
N ASP A 55 40.13 -24.89 -6.59
CA ASP A 55 40.38 -23.46 -6.66
C ASP A 55 39.19 -22.72 -7.29
N ALA A 56 38.55 -21.85 -6.49
CA ALA A 56 37.42 -21.02 -6.92
C ALA A 56 37.83 -19.88 -7.87
N ASN A 57 39.13 -19.60 -8.02
CA ASN A 57 39.65 -18.62 -8.97
C ASN A 57 39.81 -19.18 -10.39
N CYS A 58 39.68 -20.51 -10.55
CA CYS A 58 39.66 -21.18 -11.85
C CYS A 58 38.22 -21.38 -12.31
N ASP A 59 37.87 -20.86 -13.49
CA ASP A 59 36.54 -21.07 -14.06
C ASP A 59 36.38 -22.51 -14.60
N ASP A 60 37.47 -23.10 -15.12
CA ASP A 60 37.58 -24.49 -15.54
C ASP A 60 39.06 -24.96 -15.56
N ALA A 61 39.31 -26.23 -15.86
CA ALA A 61 40.65 -26.79 -15.90
C ALA A 61 41.50 -26.30 -17.10
N ALA A 62 40.88 -25.72 -18.12
CA ALA A 62 41.61 -25.20 -19.30
C ALA A 62 42.11 -23.76 -19.10
N ASP A 63 41.68 -23.08 -18.04
CA ASP A 63 42.07 -21.72 -17.68
C ASP A 63 43.58 -21.61 -17.35
N ASP A 64 44.24 -20.61 -17.93
CA ASP A 64 45.68 -20.40 -17.79
C ASP A 64 46.08 -19.49 -16.64
N GLU A 65 45.12 -18.93 -15.88
CA GLU A 65 45.37 -18.01 -14.77
C GLU A 65 44.62 -18.37 -13.48
N GLU A 66 45.34 -18.83 -12.45
CA GLU A 66 44.77 -19.03 -11.09
C GLU A 66 44.54 -17.73 -10.30
N ALA A 67 44.81 -16.58 -10.91
CA ALA A 67 44.71 -15.28 -10.27
C ALA A 67 43.93 -14.29 -11.13
N ARG A 68 42.65 -14.06 -10.83
CA ARG A 68 41.95 -12.87 -11.33
C ARG A 68 42.65 -11.63 -10.77
N PRO A 69 43.04 -10.63 -11.60
CA PRO A 69 43.60 -9.40 -11.08
C PRO A 69 42.58 -8.74 -10.12
N PRO A 70 42.97 -8.39 -8.88
CA PRO A 70 42.17 -7.56 -8.00
C PRO A 70 41.78 -6.27 -8.72
N GLN A 71 40.56 -5.77 -8.48
CA GLN A 71 40.03 -4.53 -9.11
C GLN A 71 41.05 -3.39 -9.02
N CYS A 72 41.76 -3.31 -7.90
CA CYS A 72 42.81 -2.32 -7.63
C CYS A 72 44.11 -2.40 -8.45
N ARG A 73 44.17 -3.23 -9.49
CA ARG A 73 45.28 -3.29 -10.46
C ARG A 73 44.88 -3.81 -11.84
N ASP A 74 43.59 -3.88 -12.16
CA ASP A 74 43.11 -4.43 -13.43
C ASP A 74 42.98 -3.36 -14.54
N GLY A 75 43.20 -2.08 -14.20
CA GLY A 75 43.17 -0.95 -15.12
C GLY A 75 41.76 -0.54 -15.56
N ILE A 76 40.73 -0.99 -14.86
CA ILE A 76 39.32 -0.71 -15.09
C ILE A 76 38.77 0.04 -13.88
N ASP A 77 37.84 0.96 -14.13
CA ASP A 77 37.03 1.62 -13.11
C ASP A 77 35.78 0.74 -12.88
N ASN A 78 35.86 -0.14 -11.89
CA ASN A 78 34.88 -1.18 -11.57
C ASN A 78 33.73 -0.66 -10.69
N ASP A 79 33.89 0.47 -10.00
CA ASP A 79 32.85 1.09 -9.16
C ASP A 79 32.18 2.32 -9.82
N GLY A 80 32.82 2.87 -10.86
CA GLY A 80 32.29 3.93 -11.72
C GLY A 80 32.58 5.35 -11.24
N ASP A 81 33.50 5.55 -10.28
CA ASP A 81 33.81 6.85 -9.69
C ASP A 81 34.81 7.70 -10.53
N GLY A 82 35.38 7.10 -11.58
CA GLY A 82 36.31 7.73 -12.51
C GLY A 82 37.79 7.67 -12.09
N LEU A 83 38.09 7.04 -10.96
CA LEU A 83 39.43 6.65 -10.50
C LEU A 83 39.66 5.17 -10.84
N VAL A 84 40.93 4.77 -10.87
CA VAL A 84 41.33 3.43 -11.37
C VAL A 84 42.53 2.95 -10.57
N ASP A 85 42.51 1.68 -10.15
CA ASP A 85 43.62 1.01 -9.48
C ASP A 85 44.06 1.74 -8.19
N LEU A 86 45.37 1.84 -7.92
CA LEU A 86 45.92 2.57 -6.78
C LEU A 86 45.66 4.08 -6.77
N ALA A 87 45.09 4.65 -7.82
CA ALA A 87 44.61 6.03 -7.79
C ALA A 87 43.19 6.13 -7.17
N ASP A 88 42.51 4.99 -7.05
CA ASP A 88 41.21 4.84 -6.42
C ASP A 88 41.34 4.76 -4.87
N PRO A 89 40.63 5.61 -4.11
CA PRO A 89 40.62 5.58 -2.64
C PRO A 89 40.04 4.28 -2.05
N GLY A 90 39.09 3.64 -2.74
CA GLY A 90 38.49 2.36 -2.36
C GLY A 90 39.53 1.23 -2.34
N CYS A 91 40.66 1.39 -3.04
CA CYS A 91 41.79 0.49 -2.95
C CYS A 91 42.64 0.62 -1.70
N GLN A 92 42.43 1.65 -0.87
CA GLN A 92 43.16 1.89 0.38
C GLN A 92 44.69 1.87 0.21
N GLY A 93 45.17 2.22 -0.98
CA GLY A 93 46.58 2.14 -1.37
C GLY A 93 47.17 0.72 -1.43
N ASN A 94 46.32 -0.32 -1.45
CA ASN A 94 46.71 -1.72 -1.50
C ASN A 94 46.38 -2.35 -2.87
N PRO A 95 47.40 -2.72 -3.68
CA PRO A 95 47.18 -3.27 -5.02
C PRO A 95 46.67 -4.72 -5.03
N ASP A 96 46.59 -5.35 -3.86
CA ASP A 96 46.04 -6.70 -3.67
C ASP A 96 44.64 -6.66 -3.02
N TYR A 97 44.02 -5.48 -2.91
CA TYR A 97 42.65 -5.34 -2.39
C TYR A 97 41.63 -5.67 -3.50
N PHE A 98 40.63 -6.49 -3.17
CA PHE A 98 39.77 -7.14 -4.17
C PHE A 98 38.63 -6.28 -4.70
N SER A 99 38.33 -5.15 -4.05
CA SER A 99 37.28 -4.24 -4.46
C SER A 99 37.74 -2.81 -4.33
N GLU A 100 37.44 -1.97 -5.32
CA GLU A 100 37.70 -0.53 -5.27
C GLU A 100 36.47 0.28 -4.87
N PHE A 101 35.44 -0.36 -4.32
CA PHE A 101 34.25 0.34 -3.82
C PHE A 101 34.59 1.16 -2.58
N ASN A 102 34.41 2.48 -2.65
CA ASN A 102 34.58 3.39 -1.51
C ASN A 102 33.65 3.00 -0.33
N ILE A 103 34.20 2.92 0.88
CA ILE A 103 33.43 2.64 2.10
C ILE A 103 32.85 3.97 2.59
N GLU A 104 31.58 3.98 3.03
CA GLU A 104 30.84 5.15 3.54
C GLU A 104 31.66 5.91 4.60
N ALA A 105 32.31 7.02 4.25
CA ALA A 105 33.12 7.82 5.18
C ALA A 105 32.23 8.52 6.22
N CYS A 106 31.10 9.07 5.78
CA CYS A 106 30.23 9.95 6.57
C CYS A 106 29.31 9.27 7.62
N ARG A 107 29.59 8.01 7.98
CA ARG A 107 28.92 7.31 9.10
C ARG A 107 29.78 6.24 9.79
N ASP A 108 31.09 6.23 9.54
CA ASP A 108 31.98 5.19 10.07
C ASP A 108 32.56 5.54 11.46
N GLY A 109 32.29 6.76 11.94
CA GLY A 109 32.74 7.27 13.23
C GLY A 109 34.20 7.73 13.23
N ALA A 110 34.82 7.90 12.06
CA ALA A 110 36.18 8.37 11.88
C ALA A 110 36.19 9.65 11.03
N ASP A 111 37.01 10.60 11.48
CA ASP A 111 37.38 11.83 10.77
C ASP A 111 38.35 11.44 9.63
N ASN A 112 37.80 11.17 8.45
CA ASN A 112 38.53 10.61 7.32
C ASN A 112 39.27 11.68 6.50
N ASP A 113 38.95 12.96 6.67
CA ASP A 113 39.64 14.09 6.02
C ASP A 113 40.57 14.89 6.98
N GLU A 114 40.57 14.55 8.26
CA GLU A 114 41.37 15.12 9.36
C GLU A 114 41.08 16.60 9.68
N ASP A 115 39.87 17.10 9.40
CA ASP A 115 39.46 18.47 9.68
C ASP A 115 38.97 18.68 11.15
N GLY A 116 38.67 17.59 11.85
CA GLY A 116 38.21 17.54 13.24
C GLY A 116 36.69 17.44 13.43
N LEU A 117 35.94 17.45 12.34
CA LEU A 117 34.59 16.94 12.20
C LEU A 117 34.71 15.45 11.78
N VAL A 118 33.62 14.69 11.71
CA VAL A 118 33.73 13.21 11.91
C VAL A 118 32.71 12.44 11.11
N ASP A 119 31.50 12.97 10.95
CA ASP A 119 30.43 12.30 10.22
C ASP A 119 29.27 13.28 10.00
N HIS A 120 28.36 12.91 9.12
CA HIS A 120 27.03 13.52 9.03
C HIS A 120 26.30 13.47 10.39
N PRO A 121 25.60 14.54 10.84
CA PRO A 121 25.26 15.78 10.11
C PRO A 121 26.22 16.96 10.36
N ASN A 122 27.29 16.75 11.13
CA ASN A 122 28.13 17.87 11.61
C ASN A 122 29.28 18.19 10.66
N ASP A 123 29.56 17.29 9.71
CA ASP A 123 30.65 17.40 8.77
C ASP A 123 30.22 18.07 7.46
N PRO A 124 30.87 19.16 7.00
CA PRO A 124 30.55 19.85 5.75
C PRO A 124 30.95 19.07 4.51
N GLY A 125 31.87 18.12 4.62
CA GLY A 125 32.22 17.18 3.56
C GLY A 125 31.15 16.12 3.33
N CYS A 126 30.18 15.97 4.24
CA CYS A 126 29.17 14.93 4.19
C CYS A 126 27.79 15.43 3.73
N GLU A 127 27.45 15.26 2.44
CA GLU A 127 26.11 15.60 1.92
C GLU A 127 25.02 14.65 2.47
N SER A 128 25.39 13.43 2.87
CA SER A 128 24.47 12.45 3.46
C SER A 128 25.21 11.41 4.32
N PRO A 129 24.50 10.61 5.15
CA PRO A 129 25.14 9.55 5.93
C PRO A 129 25.79 8.44 5.09
N ILE A 130 25.46 8.32 3.80
CA ILE A 130 26.03 7.27 2.93
C ILE A 130 27.07 7.83 1.96
N ASP A 131 27.40 9.11 2.11
CA ASP A 131 28.41 9.77 1.30
C ASP A 131 29.78 9.10 1.55
N PRO A 132 30.44 8.59 0.49
CA PRO A 132 31.76 7.97 0.62
C PRO A 132 32.91 8.98 0.77
N ASP A 133 32.67 10.27 0.51
CA ASP A 133 33.67 11.33 0.66
C ASP A 133 33.30 12.24 1.84
N GLU A 134 34.30 12.59 2.63
CA GLU A 134 34.19 13.53 3.76
C GLU A 134 35.02 14.79 3.50
N ALA A 135 35.57 14.96 2.28
CA ALA A 135 36.36 16.14 1.97
C ALA A 135 35.50 17.41 1.84
N ASP A 136 35.80 18.40 2.68
CA ASP A 136 35.20 19.74 2.64
C ASP A 136 35.18 20.36 1.23
N PRO A 137 34.01 20.84 0.74
CA PRO A 137 33.95 21.56 -0.53
C PRO A 137 34.54 22.98 -0.41
N ASP A 138 35.20 23.46 -1.48
CA ASP A 138 35.72 24.83 -1.60
C ASP A 138 34.97 25.61 -2.70
N PRO A 139 34.13 26.63 -2.36
CA PRO A 139 33.95 27.22 -1.04
C PRO A 139 33.04 26.39 -0.12
N LEU A 140 33.20 26.58 1.19
CA LEU A 140 32.37 25.95 2.22
C LEU A 140 30.88 26.28 2.03
N PRO A 141 29.96 25.36 2.39
CA PRO A 141 28.51 25.57 2.37
C PRO A 141 28.08 26.67 3.34
N ALA A 142 26.95 27.32 3.06
CA ALA A 142 26.46 28.44 3.87
C ALA A 142 26.22 28.08 5.35
N CYS A 143 25.95 26.80 5.63
CA CYS A 143 25.72 26.28 6.98
C CYS A 143 26.99 25.88 7.75
N SER A 144 28.17 26.14 7.18
CA SER A 144 29.49 25.88 7.79
C SER A 144 30.56 26.91 7.39
N ASP A 145 30.20 28.04 6.77
CA ASP A 145 31.14 29.04 6.27
C ASP A 145 31.50 30.13 7.31
N GLY A 146 30.91 30.08 8.51
CA GLY A 146 31.21 31.03 9.59
C GLY A 146 30.46 32.35 9.48
N VAL A 147 29.47 32.46 8.61
CA VAL A 147 28.73 33.70 8.32
C VAL A 147 27.23 33.43 8.45
N ASP A 148 26.59 34.20 9.33
CA ASP A 148 25.12 34.36 9.41
C ASP A 148 24.58 34.93 8.08
N ASN A 149 24.24 34.03 7.16
CA ASN A 149 23.85 34.30 5.78
C ASN A 149 22.38 34.69 5.66
N ASP A 150 21.53 34.30 6.62
CA ASP A 150 20.12 34.69 6.68
C ASP A 150 19.82 35.89 7.61
N GLY A 151 20.76 36.24 8.49
CA GLY A 151 20.70 37.37 9.40
C GLY A 151 19.82 37.15 10.63
N ASP A 152 19.53 35.91 11.00
CA ASP A 152 18.67 35.57 12.15
C ASP A 152 19.42 35.67 13.51
N GLY A 153 20.76 35.68 13.45
CA GLY A 153 21.67 35.87 14.57
C GLY A 153 22.27 34.60 15.17
N ASP A 154 21.87 33.42 14.68
CA ASP A 154 22.69 32.20 14.73
C ASP A 154 23.65 32.23 13.49
N THR A 155 24.45 31.20 13.19
CA THR A 155 25.57 31.39 12.21
C THR A 155 25.92 30.18 11.37
N ASP A 156 25.79 28.97 11.91
CA ASP A 156 26.13 27.73 11.21
C ASP A 156 25.51 26.57 12.01
N TYR A 157 25.41 25.40 11.38
CA TYR A 157 25.08 24.15 12.08
C TYR A 157 26.13 23.81 13.15
N PRO A 158 25.76 23.25 14.33
CA PRO A 158 24.42 22.95 14.81
C PRO A 158 23.76 24.10 15.58
N ASN A 159 24.38 25.28 15.61
CA ASN A 159 23.85 26.42 16.37
C ASN A 159 22.67 27.06 15.66
N ASP A 160 22.65 27.00 14.34
CA ASP A 160 21.52 27.37 13.50
C ASP A 160 20.84 26.12 12.91
N ALA A 161 20.36 25.23 13.77
CA ALA A 161 19.59 24.06 13.32
C ALA A 161 18.17 24.42 12.82
N ALA A 162 17.79 25.71 12.86
CA ALA A 162 16.48 26.19 12.41
C ALA A 162 16.50 26.54 10.91
N SER A 163 17.62 27.08 10.42
CA SER A 163 17.83 27.39 9.00
C SER A 163 18.79 26.44 8.29
N CYS A 164 19.56 25.62 9.03
CA CYS A 164 20.44 24.59 8.47
C CYS A 164 20.01 23.17 8.88
N LEU A 165 19.81 22.29 7.89
CA LEU A 165 19.45 20.89 8.15
C LEU A 165 20.66 20.04 8.58
N TRP A 166 21.85 20.34 8.06
CA TRP A 166 23.16 19.76 8.39
C TRP A 166 24.29 20.70 7.95
N ALA A 167 25.55 20.40 8.30
CA ALA A 167 26.69 21.29 8.03
C ALA A 167 27.03 21.45 6.53
N ALA A 168 26.77 20.40 5.72
CA ALA A 168 26.92 20.43 4.27
C ALA A 168 25.75 21.09 3.51
N ASP A 169 24.73 21.59 4.20
CA ASP A 169 23.60 22.26 3.58
C ASP A 169 24.07 23.54 2.85
N PRO A 170 23.86 23.67 1.53
CA PRO A 170 24.37 24.79 0.74
C PRO A 170 23.67 26.11 1.07
N THR A 171 22.55 26.10 1.81
CA THR A 171 21.79 27.29 2.16
C THR A 171 21.47 27.35 3.64
N GLU A 172 22.00 28.37 4.31
CA GLU A 172 21.49 28.86 5.60
C GLU A 172 20.44 29.91 5.25
N ASP A 173 19.22 29.46 4.97
CA ASP A 173 18.08 30.37 4.83
C ASP A 173 16.82 29.73 5.38
N ASP A 174 16.20 30.41 6.35
CA ASP A 174 14.82 30.12 6.72
C ASP A 174 13.91 30.36 5.49
N PRO A 175 13.33 29.29 4.89
CA PRO A 175 12.50 29.44 3.70
C PRO A 175 11.18 30.19 4.01
N CYS A 176 10.82 30.34 5.28
CA CYS A 176 9.56 30.93 5.71
C CYS A 176 9.46 32.46 5.48
N PRO A 177 10.47 33.28 5.79
CA PRO A 177 10.55 34.68 5.38
C PRO A 177 10.48 34.92 3.87
N ARG A 178 11.02 34.01 3.04
CA ARG A 178 10.98 34.12 1.57
C ARG A 178 9.61 33.77 0.98
N ARG A 179 8.87 32.88 1.65
CA ARG A 179 7.54 32.46 1.24
C ARG A 179 6.47 33.25 1.97
N GLU A 180 5.98 34.34 1.36
CA GLU A 180 4.71 34.94 1.81
C GLU A 180 3.58 33.94 1.54
N PRO A 181 2.98 33.30 2.57
CA PRO A 181 1.95 32.30 2.34
C PRO A 181 0.71 32.97 1.76
N THR A 182 0.00 32.24 0.90
CA THR A 182 -1.33 32.71 0.48
C THR A 182 -2.32 32.49 1.62
N GLU A 183 -2.78 33.57 2.27
CA GLU A 183 -3.79 33.48 3.31
C GLU A 183 -5.14 33.11 2.70
N ILE A 184 -5.68 31.96 3.12
CA ILE A 184 -7.02 31.51 2.79
C ILE A 184 -7.86 31.50 4.06
N THR A 185 -9.03 32.14 4.03
CA THR A 185 -9.92 32.25 5.18
C THR A 185 -11.25 31.59 4.90
N GLY A 186 -11.73 30.77 5.83
CA GLY A 186 -13.03 30.09 5.72
C GLY A 186 -13.02 28.91 4.74
N LEU A 187 -14.19 28.56 4.22
CA LEU A 187 -14.42 27.40 3.34
C LEU A 187 -14.20 27.72 1.86
N ALA A 188 -13.17 28.50 1.56
CA ALA A 188 -12.84 28.84 0.19
C ALA A 188 -11.88 27.77 -0.36
N ASP A 189 -12.32 27.02 -1.36
CA ASP A 189 -11.41 26.20 -2.17
C ASP A 189 -10.28 27.09 -2.72
N ALA A 190 -9.07 26.55 -2.73
CA ALA A 190 -7.88 27.22 -3.21
C ALA A 190 -7.34 26.54 -4.47
N ARG A 191 -6.51 27.29 -5.21
CA ARG A 191 -5.80 26.77 -6.39
C ARG A 191 -4.52 27.56 -6.60
N GLY A 192 -3.51 26.91 -7.15
CA GLY A 192 -2.23 27.54 -7.46
C GLY A 192 -1.50 26.77 -8.56
N ASN A 193 -0.19 26.99 -8.65
CA ASN A 193 0.63 26.37 -9.68
C ASN A 193 2.10 26.28 -9.23
N THR A 194 2.60 25.05 -9.10
CA THR A 194 3.97 24.77 -8.66
C THR A 194 4.99 24.76 -9.81
N THR A 195 4.56 24.96 -11.06
CA THR A 195 5.46 24.89 -12.22
C THR A 195 6.59 25.92 -12.14
N GLY A 196 7.84 25.43 -11.99
CA GLY A 196 9.02 26.28 -11.86
C GLY A 196 9.13 27.01 -10.52
N GLY A 197 8.39 26.56 -9.50
CA GLY A 197 8.58 26.98 -8.11
C GLY A 197 9.88 26.42 -7.52
N LEU A 198 10.21 26.85 -6.30
CA LEU A 198 11.32 26.26 -5.54
C LEU A 198 10.82 25.02 -4.78
N ASN A 199 11.75 24.19 -4.34
CA ASN A 199 11.54 22.98 -3.53
C ASN A 199 12.20 23.20 -2.15
N ASP A 200 11.61 24.02 -1.29
CA ASP A 200 12.24 24.49 -0.04
C ASP A 200 11.74 23.70 1.20
N PHE A 201 10.65 22.95 1.09
CA PHE A 201 10.07 22.20 2.21
C PHE A 201 9.92 20.73 1.84
N ALA A 202 10.61 19.86 2.57
CA ALA A 202 10.45 18.41 2.44
C ALA A 202 9.34 17.91 3.39
N PRO A 203 8.24 17.32 2.87
CA PRO A 203 7.22 16.67 3.68
C PRO A 203 7.73 15.38 4.34
N GLU A 204 7.29 15.07 5.57
CA GLU A 204 7.72 13.85 6.26
C GLU A 204 7.33 12.57 5.54
N CYS A 205 6.12 12.57 4.97
CA CYS A 205 5.60 11.42 4.24
C CYS A 205 6.30 11.21 2.90
N ARG A 206 7.11 12.17 2.42
CA ARG A 206 7.89 12.03 1.19
C ARG A 206 9.05 13.01 1.10
N ARG A 207 10.26 12.53 1.39
CA ARG A 207 11.49 13.35 1.39
C ARG A 207 11.97 13.80 0.00
N ASN A 208 11.65 13.03 -1.06
CA ASN A 208 12.01 13.36 -2.43
C ASN A 208 10.82 14.01 -3.14
N SER A 209 10.45 15.22 -2.70
CA SER A 209 9.30 15.96 -3.23
C SER A 209 9.69 16.91 -4.39
N GLY A 210 8.69 17.64 -4.90
CA GLY A 210 8.79 18.53 -6.04
C GLY A 210 8.78 19.99 -5.60
N ALA A 211 8.28 20.89 -6.43
CA ALA A 211 8.11 22.28 -6.01
C ALA A 211 6.83 22.44 -5.19
N GLU A 212 6.87 23.27 -4.14
CA GLU A 212 5.74 23.52 -3.25
C GLU A 212 5.13 24.93 -3.39
N ASP A 213 3.83 24.98 -3.07
CA ASP A 213 3.10 26.20 -2.75
C ASP A 213 2.65 26.17 -1.28
N VAL A 214 2.81 27.30 -0.59
CA VAL A 214 2.52 27.44 0.84
C VAL A 214 1.27 28.29 1.07
N LEU A 215 0.32 27.76 1.84
CA LEU A 215 -0.89 28.44 2.25
C LEU A 215 -0.92 28.62 3.76
N LEU A 216 -1.52 29.73 4.21
CA LEU A 216 -1.86 29.95 5.60
C LEU A 216 -3.38 29.91 5.75
N TRP A 217 -3.89 28.94 6.48
CA TRP A 217 -5.30 28.84 6.80
C TRP A 217 -5.54 29.13 8.28
N ARG A 218 -6.33 30.17 8.56
CA ARG A 218 -6.66 30.58 9.93
C ARG A 218 -8.08 30.19 10.30
N VAL A 219 -8.21 29.44 11.39
CA VAL A 219 -9.53 29.13 11.97
C VAL A 219 -10.18 30.44 12.42
N ALA A 220 -11.34 30.76 11.87
CA ALA A 220 -12.02 32.01 12.18
C ALA A 220 -12.36 32.12 13.69
N GLU A 221 -12.20 33.33 14.23
CA GLU A 221 -12.58 33.63 15.61
C GLU A 221 -14.05 33.25 15.88
N GLY A 222 -14.30 32.53 16.98
CA GLY A 222 -15.63 32.03 17.34
C GLY A 222 -16.15 30.85 16.52
N ARG A 223 -15.32 30.25 15.64
CA ARG A 223 -15.63 29.08 14.83
C ARG A 223 -14.61 27.97 15.03
N ALA A 224 -14.49 27.48 16.25
CA ALA A 224 -13.73 26.28 16.53
C ALA A 224 -14.27 25.11 15.69
N LEU A 225 -13.39 24.22 15.27
CA LEU A 225 -13.73 23.07 14.43
C LEU A 225 -13.72 21.78 15.22
N SER A 226 -14.63 20.86 14.88
CA SER A 226 -14.56 19.45 15.28
C SER A 226 -13.67 18.64 14.36
N GLY A 227 -13.58 19.05 13.09
CA GLY A 227 -12.74 18.41 12.08
C GLY A 227 -12.47 19.34 10.90
N LEU A 228 -11.33 19.12 10.25
CA LEU A 228 -10.93 19.80 9.02
C LEU A 228 -10.45 18.77 8.01
N THR A 229 -11.05 18.76 6.83
CA THR A 229 -10.66 17.90 5.72
C THR A 229 -10.07 18.75 4.60
N LEU A 230 -8.91 18.33 4.12
CA LEU A 230 -8.16 18.94 3.04
C LEU A 230 -7.97 17.90 1.94
N SER A 231 -8.36 18.22 0.71
CA SER A 231 -8.22 17.32 -0.43
C SER A 231 -7.65 18.05 -1.63
N THR A 232 -6.65 17.45 -2.26
CA THR A 232 -6.09 17.94 -3.52
C THR A 232 -6.72 17.29 -4.75
N ARG A 233 -7.86 16.60 -4.56
CA ARG A 233 -8.56 15.87 -5.61
C ARG A 233 -8.83 16.77 -6.81
N GLY A 234 -8.50 16.24 -7.99
CA GLY A 234 -8.60 16.97 -9.25
C GLY A 234 -7.44 17.91 -9.52
N SER A 235 -6.31 17.82 -8.82
CA SER A 235 -5.06 18.47 -9.27
C SER A 235 -4.53 17.83 -10.56
N ASP A 236 -3.71 18.57 -11.31
CA ASP A 236 -3.21 18.13 -12.63
C ASP A 236 -1.93 17.25 -12.54
N PHE A 237 -1.44 16.96 -11.32
CA PHE A 237 -0.23 16.19 -11.04
C PHE A 237 -0.35 15.42 -9.72
N ASP A 238 0.61 14.53 -9.48
CA ASP A 238 0.76 13.73 -8.26
C ASP A 238 1.23 14.61 -7.09
N THR A 239 0.35 14.85 -6.13
CA THR A 239 0.54 15.86 -5.08
C THR A 239 0.90 15.21 -3.76
N VAL A 240 1.79 15.83 -2.98
CA VAL A 240 1.95 15.61 -1.55
C VAL A 240 1.29 16.77 -0.81
N LEU A 241 0.51 16.45 0.22
CA LEU A 241 -0.09 17.44 1.10
C LEU A 241 0.52 17.29 2.49
N SER A 242 1.02 18.37 3.09
CA SER A 242 1.42 18.39 4.49
C SER A 242 0.88 19.62 5.22
N VAL A 243 0.73 19.50 6.55
CA VAL A 243 0.23 20.56 7.42
C VAL A 243 1.14 20.70 8.62
N ARG A 244 1.52 21.95 8.95
CA ARG A 244 2.32 22.31 10.12
C ARG A 244 1.62 23.39 10.96
N ASP A 245 1.99 23.51 12.24
CA ASP A 245 1.46 24.52 13.16
C ASP A 245 2.17 25.89 13.02
N ARG A 246 3.39 25.88 12.49
CA ARG A 246 4.18 27.03 12.04
C ARG A 246 4.96 26.63 10.79
N CYS A 247 5.44 27.62 10.03
CA CYS A 247 6.15 27.35 8.79
C CYS A 247 7.42 26.49 8.98
N GLY A 248 8.35 26.92 9.85
CA GLY A 248 9.58 26.19 10.19
C GLY A 248 9.39 25.18 11.32
N ALA A 249 8.30 24.40 11.27
CA ALA A 249 8.16 23.26 12.17
C ALA A 249 8.95 22.07 11.61
N ASP A 250 9.70 21.38 12.48
CA ASP A 250 10.48 20.19 12.11
C ASP A 250 9.59 18.97 11.87
N GLU A 251 8.38 18.97 12.45
CA GLU A 251 7.42 17.89 12.34
C GLU A 251 6.11 18.34 11.66
N ASP A 252 5.57 17.46 10.81
CA ASP A 252 4.25 17.65 10.20
C ASP A 252 3.15 17.25 11.19
N VAL A 253 2.14 18.12 11.38
CA VAL A 253 0.91 17.78 12.12
C VAL A 253 0.16 16.65 11.41
N ALA A 254 0.18 16.67 10.08
CA ALA A 254 -0.29 15.59 9.23
C ALA A 254 0.37 15.70 7.86
N CYS A 255 0.62 14.54 7.22
CA CYS A 255 1.16 14.45 5.88
C CYS A 255 0.49 13.29 5.14
N ASN A 256 0.20 13.48 3.86
CA ASN A 256 -0.29 12.44 2.98
C ASN A 256 0.27 12.66 1.56
N ASP A 257 0.72 11.59 0.92
CA ASP A 257 1.19 11.56 -0.48
C ASP A 257 0.19 10.83 -1.39
N ASN A 258 -0.70 10.00 -0.84
CA ASN A 258 -1.66 9.24 -1.62
C ASN A 258 -3.00 9.13 -0.90
N GLY A 259 -4.02 9.71 -1.51
CA GLY A 259 -5.41 9.78 -1.12
C GLY A 259 -6.30 9.88 -2.36
N GLY A 260 -6.81 8.73 -2.83
CA GLY A 260 -7.74 8.62 -3.95
C GLY A 260 -7.08 8.29 -5.32
N PRO A 261 -7.88 8.23 -6.40
CA PRO A 261 -7.40 7.87 -7.72
C PRO A 261 -6.53 8.97 -8.34
N LEU A 262 -5.42 8.56 -9.00
CA LEU A 262 -4.44 9.40 -9.72
C LEU A 262 -3.34 10.09 -8.88
N GLY A 263 -3.07 9.66 -7.63
CA GLY A 263 -1.96 10.23 -6.83
C GLY A 263 -2.29 11.62 -6.27
N THR A 264 -3.56 11.91 -6.00
CA THR A 264 -3.91 13.10 -5.22
C THR A 264 -3.77 12.81 -3.74
N SER A 265 -3.63 13.83 -2.91
CA SER A 265 -3.48 13.72 -1.45
C SER A 265 -4.68 14.20 -0.65
N PHE A 266 -4.91 13.56 0.49
CA PHE A 266 -6.05 13.78 1.38
C PHE A 266 -5.60 13.77 2.85
N ILE A 267 -5.99 14.79 3.62
CA ILE A 267 -5.74 14.90 5.07
C ILE A 267 -7.04 15.19 5.80
N ARG A 268 -7.29 14.45 6.88
CA ARG A 268 -8.32 14.77 7.88
C ARG A 268 -7.66 15.08 9.23
N LEU A 269 -7.82 16.31 9.68
CA LEU A 269 -7.37 16.79 10.99
C LEU A 269 -8.53 16.73 11.99
N GLY A 270 -8.19 16.43 13.24
CA GLY A 270 -9.11 16.50 14.37
C GLY A 270 -9.46 17.93 14.80
N PRO A 271 -10.03 18.11 16.00
CA PRO A 271 -10.54 19.38 16.48
C PRO A 271 -9.50 20.52 16.47
N GLN A 272 -9.91 21.70 16.00
CA GLN A 272 -9.05 22.89 15.92
C GLN A 272 -9.67 24.05 16.70
N ALA A 273 -8.87 24.70 17.56
CA ALA A 273 -9.32 25.87 18.30
C ALA A 273 -9.53 27.08 17.37
N ALA A 274 -10.46 27.97 17.74
CA ALA A 274 -10.62 29.24 17.05
C ALA A 274 -9.32 30.07 17.16
N GLY A 275 -8.90 30.69 16.06
CA GLY A 275 -7.66 31.46 15.97
C GLY A 275 -6.40 30.62 15.75
N THR A 276 -6.50 29.29 15.62
CA THR A 276 -5.36 28.45 15.21
C THR A 276 -4.94 28.78 13.78
N ASP A 277 -3.63 28.91 13.58
CA ASP A 277 -2.99 29.04 12.28
C ASP A 277 -2.49 27.67 11.82
N LEU A 278 -2.85 27.28 10.60
CA LEU A 278 -2.39 26.06 9.95
C LEU A 278 -1.63 26.42 8.68
N TRP A 279 -0.39 25.95 8.59
CA TRP A 279 0.47 26.10 7.41
C TRP A 279 0.31 24.86 6.55
N ILE A 280 -0.26 25.02 5.36
CA ILE A 280 -0.58 23.93 4.44
C ILE A 280 0.39 24.02 3.27
N PHE A 281 1.08 22.92 2.98
CA PHE A 281 2.04 22.79 1.89
C PHE A 281 1.46 21.84 0.85
N VAL A 282 1.35 22.32 -0.39
CA VAL A 282 0.97 21.51 -1.54
C VAL A 282 2.20 21.35 -2.40
N ASP A 283 2.74 20.14 -2.42
CA ASP A 283 4.01 19.78 -3.05
C ASP A 283 3.77 18.72 -4.15
N GLY A 284 4.75 18.51 -5.01
CA GLY A 284 4.82 17.39 -5.92
C GLY A 284 5.37 16.13 -5.27
N ALA A 285 4.87 14.98 -5.68
CA ALA A 285 5.45 13.70 -5.24
C ALA A 285 6.91 13.53 -5.68
N PHE A 286 7.39 14.23 -6.70
CA PHE A 286 8.79 14.13 -7.14
C PHE A 286 9.16 15.38 -7.94
N ALA A 287 10.45 15.58 -8.21
CA ALA A 287 10.97 16.78 -8.87
C ALA A 287 10.25 17.20 -10.18
N GLN A 288 9.66 16.24 -10.91
CA GLN A 288 8.90 16.53 -12.15
C GLN A 288 7.38 16.63 -11.95
N ALA A 289 6.85 16.28 -10.77
CA ALA A 289 5.44 16.38 -10.43
C ALA A 289 5.09 17.84 -10.09
N GLN A 290 4.83 18.64 -11.12
CA GLN A 290 4.49 20.06 -10.98
C GLN A 290 3.35 20.43 -11.93
N GLY A 291 2.56 21.41 -11.53
CA GLY A 291 1.42 21.83 -12.33
C GLY A 291 0.41 22.64 -11.55
N ILE A 292 -0.82 22.73 -12.08
CA ILE A 292 -1.92 23.39 -11.40
C ILE A 292 -2.47 22.44 -10.33
N TRP A 293 -2.47 22.89 -9.08
CA TRP A 293 -3.13 22.20 -7.98
C TRP A 293 -4.47 22.85 -7.65
N ARG A 294 -5.37 22.04 -7.09
CA ARG A 294 -6.69 22.43 -6.59
C ARG A 294 -6.79 21.87 -5.17
N LEU A 295 -7.17 22.70 -4.21
CA LEU A 295 -7.34 22.31 -2.81
C LEU A 295 -8.77 22.58 -2.40
N SER A 296 -9.50 21.54 -2.04
CA SER A 296 -10.80 21.66 -1.40
C SER A 296 -10.66 21.61 0.11
N VAL A 297 -11.38 22.50 0.79
CA VAL A 297 -11.34 22.66 2.24
C VAL A 297 -12.75 22.48 2.79
N THR A 298 -12.96 21.40 3.55
CA THR A 298 -14.22 21.11 4.22
C THR A 298 -13.99 21.17 5.72
N ALA A 299 -14.67 22.09 6.40
CA ALA A 299 -14.54 22.29 7.84
C ALA A 299 -15.87 22.07 8.55
N GLU A 300 -15.82 21.30 9.63
CA GLU A 300 -16.95 20.97 10.49
C GLU A 300 -16.84 21.77 11.79
N LEU A 301 -17.88 22.52 12.14
CA LEU A 301 -17.89 23.36 13.33
C LEU A 301 -18.12 22.53 14.60
N ALA A 302 -17.32 22.82 15.64
CA ALA A 302 -17.51 22.26 16.98
C ALA A 302 -18.77 22.81 17.67
N GLU A 303 -19.24 22.11 18.70
CA GLU A 303 -20.34 22.56 19.55
C GLU A 303 -20.08 23.97 20.12
N GLY A 304 -21.10 24.83 20.05
CA GLY A 304 -21.05 26.22 20.50
C GLY A 304 -20.47 27.21 19.49
N SER A 305 -19.87 26.75 18.40
CA SER A 305 -19.32 27.61 17.33
C SER A 305 -20.42 28.37 16.57
N ASP A 306 -20.06 29.54 16.05
CA ASP A 306 -20.94 30.40 15.27
C ASP A 306 -21.20 29.82 13.86
N CYS A 307 -22.38 29.24 13.67
CA CYS A 307 -22.84 28.69 12.39
C CYS A 307 -23.66 29.70 11.57
N SER A 308 -23.71 30.98 11.97
CA SER A 308 -24.42 32.00 11.22
C SER A 308 -23.77 32.28 9.86
N GLY A 309 -24.60 32.44 8.82
CA GLY A 309 -24.16 32.62 7.44
C GLY A 309 -24.66 31.48 6.56
N ARG A 310 -25.82 31.71 5.91
CA ARG A 310 -26.59 30.69 5.18
C ARG A 310 -25.72 29.87 4.20
N GLY A 311 -25.69 28.55 4.41
CA GLY A 311 -25.26 27.55 3.43
C GLY A 311 -23.75 27.35 3.26
N ALA A 312 -22.91 27.97 4.10
CA ALA A 312 -21.48 27.72 4.06
C ALA A 312 -21.03 26.79 5.20
N TRP A 313 -21.49 27.01 6.43
CA TRP A 313 -20.91 26.33 7.60
C TRP A 313 -21.76 25.12 8.02
N ILE A 314 -21.09 23.97 8.10
CA ILE A 314 -21.68 22.70 8.51
C ILE A 314 -21.26 22.47 9.97
N CYS A 315 -22.23 22.18 10.84
CA CYS A 315 -21.93 21.74 12.20
C CYS A 315 -21.44 20.29 12.14
N GLY A 316 -20.50 19.92 13.02
CA GLY A 316 -19.96 18.56 13.03
C GLY A 316 -21.01 17.50 13.33
N PRO A 317 -20.64 16.21 13.21
CA PRO A 317 -21.57 15.09 13.42
C PRO A 317 -22.36 15.20 14.72
N GLY A 318 -23.67 14.99 14.67
CA GLY A 318 -24.56 15.07 15.83
C GLY A 318 -24.99 16.50 16.20
N LEU A 319 -24.62 17.51 15.41
CA LEU A 319 -24.89 18.91 15.71
C LEU A 319 -25.69 19.57 14.59
N ALA A 320 -26.66 20.40 14.99
CA ALA A 320 -27.42 21.26 14.09
C ALA A 320 -27.18 22.74 14.38
N CYS A 321 -27.41 23.58 13.37
CA CYS A 321 -27.29 25.02 13.50
C CYS A 321 -28.56 25.64 14.09
N ARG A 322 -28.59 25.83 15.41
CA ARG A 322 -29.80 26.24 16.16
C ARG A 322 -29.75 27.71 16.60
N ASP A 323 -30.92 28.34 16.67
CA ASP A 323 -31.06 29.72 17.15
C ASP A 323 -30.89 29.79 18.68
N GLY A 324 -29.86 30.51 19.15
CA GLY A 324 -29.53 30.66 20.57
C GLY A 324 -29.46 32.11 21.05
N ALA A 325 -29.27 32.27 22.37
CA ALA A 325 -29.00 33.57 22.98
C ALA A 325 -27.62 34.08 22.55
N GLY A 326 -27.58 34.91 21.50
CA GLY A 326 -26.36 35.49 20.95
C GLY A 326 -26.02 35.07 19.52
N GLY A 327 -26.97 34.48 18.78
CA GLY A 327 -26.81 34.12 17.36
C GLY A 327 -27.08 32.62 17.12
N GLN A 328 -26.98 32.22 15.86
CA GLN A 328 -27.05 30.81 15.46
C GLN A 328 -25.75 30.11 15.88
N ARG A 329 -25.85 28.99 16.60
CA ARG A 329 -24.70 28.23 17.07
C ARG A 329 -24.92 26.73 16.85
N CYS A 330 -23.84 26.00 16.65
CA CYS A 330 -23.89 24.55 16.65
C CYS A 330 -24.26 24.06 18.05
N ALA A 331 -25.29 23.23 18.12
CA ALA A 331 -25.75 22.58 19.34
C ALA A 331 -26.20 21.16 18.97
N PRO A 332 -26.34 20.24 19.93
CA PRO A 332 -26.92 18.93 19.67
C PRO A 332 -28.20 19.05 18.83
N ALA A 333 -28.21 18.33 17.71
CA ALA A 333 -29.36 18.24 16.81
C ALA A 333 -30.53 17.58 17.54
N ALA A 334 -31.75 17.69 17.03
CA ALA A 334 -32.92 16.97 17.56
C ALA A 334 -32.53 15.49 17.79
N CYS A 335 -32.20 14.81 16.70
CA CYS A 335 -31.84 13.39 16.61
C CYS A 335 -30.56 12.93 17.33
N ALA A 336 -29.92 13.78 18.14
CA ALA A 336 -28.73 13.43 18.91
C ALA A 336 -28.62 14.16 20.27
N ASN A 337 -29.72 14.68 20.82
CA ASN A 337 -29.68 15.48 22.05
C ASN A 337 -30.16 14.76 23.32
N GLY A 338 -30.53 13.49 23.23
CA GLY A 338 -30.96 12.67 24.35
C GLY A 338 -32.40 12.96 24.77
N ARG A 339 -33.24 13.50 23.87
CA ARG A 339 -34.62 13.86 24.17
C ARG A 339 -35.51 13.50 23.00
N ASP A 340 -36.59 12.82 23.37
CA ASP A 340 -37.84 12.74 22.62
C ASP A 340 -38.46 14.14 22.44
N ASP A 341 -38.04 14.86 21.40
CA ASP A 341 -38.46 16.24 21.10
C ASP A 341 -39.85 16.27 20.41
N ASP A 342 -40.26 15.18 19.77
CA ASP A 342 -41.54 15.06 19.07
C ASP A 342 -42.67 14.40 19.92
N GLY A 343 -42.30 13.65 20.95
CA GLY A 343 -43.16 13.07 21.99
C GLY A 343 -43.74 11.69 21.66
N ASP A 344 -43.18 10.95 20.71
CA ASP A 344 -43.66 9.64 20.27
C ASP A 344 -43.20 8.48 21.22
N GLY A 345 -42.15 8.73 22.00
CA GLY A 345 -41.57 7.81 22.99
C GLY A 345 -40.29 7.10 22.55
N VAL A 346 -39.80 7.35 21.35
CA VAL A 346 -38.45 7.07 20.88
C VAL A 346 -37.65 8.40 21.00
N THR A 347 -36.31 8.35 21.00
CA THR A 347 -35.50 9.46 21.59
C THR A 347 -34.52 10.10 20.64
N ASP A 348 -33.80 9.34 19.82
CA ASP A 348 -32.77 9.85 18.93
C ASP A 348 -32.47 8.77 17.88
N PHE A 349 -31.68 9.12 16.87
CA PHE A 349 -31.07 8.17 15.94
C PHE A 349 -30.24 7.09 16.68
N PRO A 350 -30.18 5.83 16.22
CA PRO A 350 -30.76 5.25 15.00
C PRO A 350 -32.18 4.70 15.14
N GLU A 351 -32.73 4.63 16.36
CA GLU A 351 -34.04 4.01 16.59
C GLU A 351 -35.22 4.91 16.19
N GLU A 352 -34.99 6.21 16.03
CA GLU A 352 -36.01 7.22 15.76
C GLU A 352 -36.41 7.29 14.27
N PRO A 353 -37.67 6.99 13.87
CA PRO A 353 -38.10 7.03 12.48
C PRO A 353 -38.19 8.43 11.86
N GLY A 354 -38.24 9.47 12.70
CA GLY A 354 -38.13 10.85 12.27
C GLY A 354 -36.71 11.29 11.89
N CYS A 355 -35.69 10.46 12.14
CA CYS A 355 -34.28 10.85 12.03
C CYS A 355 -33.55 10.20 10.86
N ASP A 356 -33.24 10.97 9.81
CA ASP A 356 -32.42 10.50 8.68
C ASP A 356 -30.93 10.40 9.03
N SER A 357 -30.47 11.13 10.07
CA SER A 357 -29.08 11.07 10.56
C SER A 357 -28.95 11.66 11.97
N PRO A 358 -27.84 11.42 12.69
CA PRO A 358 -27.58 12.08 13.98
C PRO A 358 -27.52 13.62 13.90
N SER A 359 -27.24 14.17 12.71
CA SER A 359 -27.12 15.62 12.51
C SER A 359 -28.45 16.28 12.09
N ASP A 360 -29.52 15.49 11.95
CA ASP A 360 -30.84 15.98 11.60
C ASP A 360 -31.48 16.73 12.80
N ASP A 361 -32.07 17.89 12.52
CA ASP A 361 -32.71 18.75 13.53
C ASP A 361 -34.24 18.64 13.50
N ASP A 362 -34.77 17.66 12.77
CA ASP A 362 -36.18 17.28 12.78
C ASP A 362 -36.30 15.82 13.23
N GLU A 363 -37.07 15.57 14.29
CA GLU A 363 -37.44 14.24 14.78
C GLU A 363 -38.87 13.88 14.37
N ALA A 364 -39.54 14.70 13.55
CA ALA A 364 -40.93 14.47 13.24
C ALA A 364 -41.12 13.29 12.27
N ASP A 365 -41.80 12.25 12.74
CA ASP A 365 -42.17 11.08 11.96
C ASP A 365 -42.75 11.42 10.57
N PRO A 366 -42.28 10.75 9.50
CA PRO A 366 -42.88 10.87 8.19
C PRO A 366 -44.33 10.37 8.22
N ALA A 367 -45.20 10.99 7.41
CA ALA A 367 -46.63 10.66 7.40
C ALA A 367 -46.94 9.23 6.93
N LEU A 368 -45.99 8.58 6.27
CA LEU A 368 -45.97 7.17 5.95
C LEU A 368 -44.75 6.59 6.65
N PRO A 369 -44.92 5.59 7.56
CA PRO A 369 -43.79 4.89 8.17
C PRO A 369 -42.89 4.29 7.09
N GLN A 370 -41.57 4.34 7.32
CA GLN A 370 -40.55 3.79 6.44
C GLN A 370 -40.47 2.26 6.58
N ALA A 371 -39.87 1.55 5.63
CA ALA A 371 -39.83 0.08 5.61
C ALA A 371 -39.34 -0.47 6.97
N CYS A 372 -38.19 0.03 7.42
CA CYS A 372 -37.55 -0.35 8.67
C CYS A 372 -38.21 0.13 9.97
N SER A 373 -39.40 0.73 9.91
CA SER A 373 -40.18 1.15 11.08
C SER A 373 -41.70 1.00 10.92
N ASN A 374 -42.19 0.26 9.92
CA ASN A 374 -43.62 0.20 9.62
C ASN A 374 -44.35 -1.00 10.24
N GLY A 375 -43.63 -1.95 10.86
CA GLY A 375 -44.21 -3.14 11.48
C GLY A 375 -44.49 -4.28 10.52
N VAL A 376 -43.90 -4.28 9.32
CA VAL A 376 -44.06 -5.29 8.28
C VAL A 376 -42.68 -5.72 7.82
N ASP A 377 -42.47 -7.04 7.80
CA ASP A 377 -41.39 -7.74 7.11
C ASP A 377 -41.53 -7.50 5.58
N ASP A 378 -40.99 -6.38 5.08
CA ASP A 378 -41.11 -5.98 3.67
C ASP A 378 -40.18 -6.80 2.76
N ASP A 379 -39.10 -7.37 3.30
CA ASP A 379 -38.10 -8.14 2.57
C ASP A 379 -38.35 -9.67 2.61
N GLY A 380 -39.11 -10.14 3.60
CA GLY A 380 -39.54 -11.52 3.76
C GLY A 380 -38.53 -12.46 4.44
N ASP A 381 -37.50 -11.92 5.10
CA ASP A 381 -36.46 -12.71 5.79
C ASP A 381 -36.91 -13.19 7.19
N GLY A 382 -38.01 -12.63 7.70
CA GLY A 382 -38.64 -12.99 8.97
C GLY A 382 -38.21 -12.14 10.18
N ALA A 383 -37.27 -11.21 10.02
CA ALA A 383 -37.22 -9.98 10.80
C ALA A 383 -38.34 -9.02 10.33
N ILE A 384 -38.46 -7.83 10.94
CA ILE A 384 -39.63 -6.96 10.69
C ILE A 384 -39.23 -5.50 10.60
N ASP A 385 -38.39 -5.04 11.52
CA ASP A 385 -38.00 -3.63 11.60
C ASP A 385 -36.67 -3.54 12.37
N PHE A 386 -36.00 -2.40 12.26
CA PHE A 386 -34.87 -2.05 13.12
C PHE A 386 -35.29 -2.04 14.61
N PRO A 387 -34.43 -2.47 15.56
CA PRO A 387 -33.07 -3.02 15.42
C PRO A 387 -33.05 -4.56 15.39
N ALA A 388 -34.21 -5.19 15.17
CA ALA A 388 -34.30 -6.65 15.12
C ALA A 388 -33.96 -7.21 13.74
N ASP A 389 -34.06 -6.36 12.73
CA ASP A 389 -33.67 -6.60 11.35
C ASP A 389 -32.25 -6.08 11.10
N ASP A 390 -31.37 -6.96 10.65
CA ASP A 390 -29.97 -6.65 10.35
C ASP A 390 -29.80 -6.02 8.94
N ARG A 391 -30.85 -6.05 8.11
CA ARG A 391 -30.92 -5.42 6.77
C ARG A 391 -31.57 -4.04 6.78
N CYS A 392 -31.75 -3.49 7.99
CA CYS A 392 -32.14 -2.12 8.21
C CYS A 392 -30.98 -1.35 8.83
N THR A 393 -30.51 -0.29 8.17
CA THR A 393 -29.38 0.50 8.70
C THR A 393 -29.80 1.36 9.89
N PHE A 394 -31.03 1.88 9.86
CA PHE A 394 -31.67 2.68 10.92
C PHE A 394 -33.19 2.67 10.75
N ALA A 395 -33.95 3.15 11.74
CA ALA A 395 -35.42 3.09 11.70
C ALA A 395 -36.05 3.95 10.58
N ALA A 396 -35.44 5.08 10.23
CA ALA A 396 -35.92 5.93 9.13
C ALA A 396 -35.50 5.44 7.73
N ASP A 397 -34.84 4.29 7.63
CA ASP A 397 -34.39 3.70 6.36
C ASP A 397 -35.62 3.33 5.49
N PRO A 398 -35.76 3.94 4.29
CA PRO A 398 -36.90 3.66 3.40
C PRO A 398 -36.85 2.27 2.77
N PHE A 399 -35.74 1.54 2.88
CA PHE A 399 -35.55 0.23 2.28
C PHE A 399 -35.16 -0.81 3.32
N GLU A 400 -35.86 -1.94 3.31
CA GLU A 400 -35.59 -3.11 4.13
C GLU A 400 -35.08 -4.18 3.16
N GLY A 401 -33.76 -4.40 3.15
CA GLY A 401 -33.11 -5.26 2.18
C GLY A 401 -31.61 -4.97 2.00
N PRO A 402 -30.94 -5.64 1.04
CA PRO A 402 -29.50 -5.51 0.82
C PRO A 402 -29.11 -4.14 0.24
N ASP A 403 -28.04 -3.52 0.75
CA ASP A 403 -27.56 -2.19 0.31
C ASP A 403 -27.35 -2.13 -1.22
N CYS A 404 -26.88 -3.23 -1.83
CA CYS A 404 -26.64 -3.37 -3.26
C CYS A 404 -27.89 -3.28 -4.17
N ARG A 405 -29.06 -2.93 -3.64
CA ARG A 405 -30.31 -2.70 -4.39
C ARG A 405 -31.09 -1.47 -3.94
N ASP A 406 -30.58 -0.69 -2.99
CA ASP A 406 -31.32 0.40 -2.36
C ASP A 406 -31.29 1.71 -3.19
N GLY A 407 -30.40 1.82 -4.18
CA GLY A 407 -30.25 3.00 -5.04
C GLY A 407 -29.41 4.11 -4.44
N ILE A 408 -28.67 3.84 -3.37
CA ILE A 408 -27.78 4.74 -2.64
C ILE A 408 -26.32 4.26 -2.88
N ASP A 409 -25.37 5.16 -2.63
CA ASP A 409 -23.92 4.93 -2.73
C ASP A 409 -23.42 4.81 -1.28
N ASN A 410 -23.54 3.62 -0.72
CA ASN A 410 -23.38 3.33 0.71
C ASN A 410 -21.88 3.32 1.09
N ASP A 411 -20.99 3.00 0.14
CA ASP A 411 -19.53 3.02 0.34
C ASP A 411 -18.86 4.35 -0.09
N GLY A 412 -19.58 5.19 -0.85
CA GLY A 412 -19.15 6.53 -1.25
C GLY A 412 -18.15 6.56 -2.41
N ASP A 413 -18.00 5.47 -3.16
CA ASP A 413 -17.06 5.37 -4.28
C ASP A 413 -17.59 6.05 -5.57
N GLY A 414 -18.89 6.34 -5.61
CA GLY A 414 -19.58 7.02 -6.70
C GLY A 414 -20.24 6.10 -7.73
N THR A 415 -20.23 4.78 -7.52
CA THR A 415 -21.17 3.83 -8.16
C THR A 415 -22.41 3.62 -7.28
N LEU A 416 -23.38 2.87 -7.82
CA LEU A 416 -24.68 2.67 -7.19
C LEU A 416 -25.10 1.24 -7.53
N ASP A 417 -25.35 0.43 -6.50
CA ASP A 417 -25.95 -0.90 -6.57
C ASP A 417 -25.26 -1.92 -7.50
N TYR A 418 -25.73 -3.16 -7.36
CA TYR A 418 -25.51 -4.21 -8.34
C TYR A 418 -26.29 -3.93 -9.66
N ASP A 419 -25.65 -4.24 -10.80
CA ASP A 419 -26.06 -3.89 -12.17
C ASP A 419 -27.56 -4.09 -12.51
N ARG A 420 -28.27 -2.95 -12.62
CA ARG A 420 -29.73 -2.81 -12.65
C ARG A 420 -30.47 -3.30 -13.90
N ASP A 421 -29.81 -3.80 -14.95
CA ASP A 421 -30.52 -4.19 -16.19
C ASP A 421 -30.88 -5.70 -16.28
N GLY A 422 -30.38 -6.51 -15.36
CA GLY A 422 -30.74 -7.92 -15.19
C GLY A 422 -30.35 -8.81 -16.38
N ASP A 423 -29.40 -8.39 -17.21
CA ASP A 423 -28.99 -9.14 -18.41
C ASP A 423 -27.88 -10.19 -18.18
N GLY A 424 -27.27 -10.18 -16.99
CA GLY A 424 -26.27 -11.15 -16.54
C GLY A 424 -24.87 -10.96 -17.16
N PHE A 425 -24.57 -9.79 -17.72
CA PHE A 425 -23.23 -9.34 -18.08
C PHE A 425 -22.78 -8.24 -17.13
N ARG A 426 -21.49 -8.19 -16.73
CA ARG A 426 -20.94 -7.03 -16.02
C ARG A 426 -21.08 -5.79 -16.92
N ASP A 427 -22.04 -4.90 -16.65
CA ASP A 427 -21.98 -3.55 -17.20
C ASP A 427 -20.72 -2.87 -16.67
N ARG A 428 -20.20 -1.93 -17.44
CA ARG A 428 -18.96 -1.22 -17.17
C ARG A 428 -19.12 -0.21 -16.01
N ASN A 429 -20.28 -0.18 -15.35
CA ASN A 429 -20.79 0.94 -14.54
C ASN A 429 -21.60 0.53 -13.29
N GLY A 430 -21.74 -0.77 -12.96
CA GLY A 430 -22.32 -1.22 -11.69
C GLY A 430 -21.28 -1.21 -10.56
N ASP A 431 -21.75 -1.21 -9.31
CA ASP A 431 -20.88 -1.15 -8.14
C ASP A 431 -19.97 -2.39 -8.04
N THR A 432 -18.70 -2.16 -7.68
CA THR A 432 -17.71 -3.24 -7.53
C THR A 432 -17.60 -3.77 -6.11
N GLY A 433 -18.17 -3.06 -5.13
CA GLY A 433 -18.47 -3.54 -3.79
C GLY A 433 -19.51 -4.65 -3.82
N CYS A 434 -20.52 -4.53 -4.69
CA CYS A 434 -21.57 -5.54 -4.83
C CYS A 434 -21.12 -6.80 -5.57
N ALA A 435 -20.99 -7.92 -4.85
CA ALA A 435 -20.73 -9.24 -5.43
C ALA A 435 -21.95 -9.79 -6.18
N CYS A 436 -23.14 -9.59 -5.62
CA CYS A 436 -24.40 -9.91 -6.24
C CYS A 436 -25.53 -8.98 -5.78
N ASP A 437 -26.71 -9.36 -6.21
CA ASP A 437 -27.97 -8.64 -6.07
C ASP A 437 -28.56 -8.83 -4.65
N ASP A 438 -28.18 -9.92 -3.97
CA ASP A 438 -28.57 -10.25 -2.59
C ASP A 438 -27.44 -9.97 -1.58
N ASP A 439 -26.34 -9.36 -2.05
CA ASP A 439 -25.20 -8.95 -1.24
C ASP A 439 -25.62 -7.87 -0.23
N PRO A 440 -25.48 -8.12 1.09
CA PRO A 440 -26.01 -7.23 2.12
C PRO A 440 -25.33 -5.86 2.16
N THR A 441 -24.11 -5.70 1.65
CA THR A 441 -23.35 -4.44 1.76
C THR A 441 -22.71 -4.04 0.43
N GLU A 442 -22.43 -2.75 0.25
CA GLU A 442 -21.60 -2.28 -0.88
C GLU A 442 -20.09 -2.34 -0.57
N GLU A 443 -19.65 -3.19 0.36
CA GLU A 443 -18.24 -3.40 0.67
C GLU A 443 -17.72 -4.65 -0.04
N VAL A 444 -16.43 -4.67 -0.38
CA VAL A 444 -15.82 -5.85 -1.02
C VAL A 444 -15.66 -6.97 0.00
N ASP A 445 -16.68 -7.82 0.12
CA ASP A 445 -16.67 -8.97 1.01
C ASP A 445 -16.06 -10.24 0.36
N PRO A 446 -15.43 -11.12 1.14
CA PRO A 446 -15.02 -12.43 0.67
C PRO A 446 -16.24 -13.27 0.30
N GLN A 447 -16.12 -14.11 -0.73
CA GLN A 447 -17.20 -15.01 -1.19
C GLN A 447 -17.87 -15.85 -0.09
N CYS A 448 -17.21 -16.08 1.05
CA CYS A 448 -17.76 -16.85 2.16
C CYS A 448 -18.45 -15.99 3.24
N ALA A 449 -18.68 -14.72 2.93
CA ALA A 449 -19.33 -13.74 3.79
C ALA A 449 -20.06 -12.64 2.99
N ASP A 450 -20.22 -12.79 1.67
CA ASP A 450 -20.83 -11.79 0.78
C ASP A 450 -22.33 -12.03 0.55
N GLY A 451 -22.93 -13.02 1.22
CA GLY A 451 -24.37 -13.32 1.11
C GLY A 451 -24.78 -13.93 -0.24
N CYS A 452 -23.82 -14.21 -1.12
CA CYS A 452 -24.06 -14.62 -2.50
C CYS A 452 -23.75 -16.11 -2.70
N ASP A 453 -24.55 -16.78 -3.53
CA ASP A 453 -24.28 -18.16 -3.97
C ASP A 453 -23.34 -18.14 -5.20
N ASN A 454 -22.04 -18.02 -4.94
CA ASN A 454 -21.02 -17.78 -5.95
C ASN A 454 -20.69 -19.04 -6.78
N ASP A 455 -20.97 -20.23 -6.25
CA ASP A 455 -20.76 -21.52 -6.94
C ASP A 455 -22.06 -22.11 -7.55
N ARG A 456 -23.22 -21.56 -7.16
CA ARG A 456 -24.59 -21.87 -7.62
C ARG A 456 -25.11 -23.24 -7.19
N ASP A 457 -24.67 -23.74 -6.04
CA ASP A 457 -25.16 -24.99 -5.46
C ASP A 457 -26.40 -24.82 -4.55
N GLY A 458 -26.75 -23.57 -4.24
CA GLY A 458 -27.89 -23.18 -3.41
C GLY A 458 -27.56 -23.01 -1.92
N LEU A 459 -26.29 -23.05 -1.54
CA LEU A 459 -25.76 -22.67 -0.23
C LEU A 459 -24.99 -21.35 -0.36
N ILE A 460 -24.88 -20.62 0.75
CA ILE A 460 -24.17 -19.33 0.79
C ILE A 460 -23.29 -19.29 2.04
N ASP A 461 -22.19 -18.57 1.94
CA ASP A 461 -21.31 -18.21 3.04
C ASP A 461 -20.89 -19.41 3.90
N LEU A 462 -21.02 -19.30 5.22
CA LEU A 462 -20.67 -20.35 6.18
C LEU A 462 -21.63 -21.55 6.15
N GLU A 463 -22.78 -21.42 5.48
CA GLU A 463 -23.65 -22.57 5.19
C GLU A 463 -23.12 -23.38 4.00
N ASP A 464 -22.28 -22.77 3.15
CA ASP A 464 -21.59 -23.41 2.05
C ASP A 464 -20.37 -24.25 2.52
N PRO A 465 -20.31 -25.55 2.18
CA PRO A 465 -19.19 -26.42 2.55
C PRO A 465 -17.85 -26.02 1.90
N GLY A 466 -17.86 -25.36 0.74
CA GLY A 466 -16.70 -24.77 0.07
C GLY A 466 -15.96 -23.75 0.93
N CYS A 467 -16.66 -23.07 1.83
CA CYS A 467 -16.07 -22.12 2.78
C CYS A 467 -15.30 -22.78 3.92
N ASN A 468 -15.43 -24.09 4.11
CA ASN A 468 -14.77 -24.83 5.21
C ASN A 468 -15.02 -24.21 6.60
N GLY A 469 -16.12 -23.46 6.77
CA GLY A 469 -16.44 -22.73 8.00
C GLY A 469 -15.57 -21.50 8.29
N ASP A 470 -14.93 -20.91 7.28
CA ASP A 470 -14.07 -19.73 7.39
C ASP A 470 -14.62 -18.57 6.54
N PRO A 471 -15.12 -17.48 7.17
CA PRO A 471 -15.78 -16.38 6.46
C PRO A 471 -14.79 -15.49 5.71
N THR A 472 -13.48 -15.65 5.93
CA THR A 472 -12.46 -14.82 5.26
C THR A 472 -12.02 -15.38 3.91
N GLN A 473 -12.55 -16.54 3.52
CA GLN A 473 -12.21 -17.18 2.27
C GLN A 473 -13.02 -16.61 1.11
N ASN A 474 -12.41 -16.60 -0.07
CA ASN A 474 -13.00 -16.09 -1.30
C ASN A 474 -13.32 -17.22 -2.27
N ASN A 475 -13.70 -18.39 -1.74
CA ASN A 475 -13.94 -19.56 -2.55
C ASN A 475 -15.02 -20.45 -1.94
N GLU A 476 -16.23 -20.31 -2.49
CA GLU A 476 -17.36 -21.19 -2.19
C GLU A 476 -17.36 -22.47 -3.04
N PHE A 477 -16.47 -22.61 -4.03
CA PHE A 477 -16.50 -23.81 -4.86
C PHE A 477 -16.20 -25.06 -4.03
N ASN A 478 -17.22 -25.91 -3.91
CA ASN A 478 -17.08 -27.24 -3.36
C ASN A 478 -15.98 -28.03 -4.05
N VAL A 479 -15.07 -28.62 -3.27
CA VAL A 479 -14.17 -29.64 -3.82
C VAL A 479 -15.02 -30.88 -4.09
N ALA A 480 -15.35 -31.11 -5.37
CA ALA A 480 -16.07 -32.28 -5.81
C ALA A 480 -15.54 -33.56 -5.13
N GLN A 481 -16.43 -34.31 -4.45
CA GLN A 481 -16.07 -35.48 -3.63
C GLN A 481 -15.28 -36.54 -4.41
N CYS A 482 -15.41 -36.56 -5.74
CA CYS A 482 -14.66 -37.45 -6.62
C CYS A 482 -13.21 -37.01 -6.94
N ARG A 483 -12.70 -35.96 -6.28
CA ARG A 483 -11.29 -35.51 -6.36
C ARG A 483 -10.76 -34.91 -5.04
N ASP A 484 -11.43 -35.17 -3.92
CA ASP A 484 -11.09 -34.54 -2.63
C ASP A 484 -10.07 -35.35 -1.80
N GLY A 485 -9.73 -36.57 -2.25
CA GLY A 485 -8.76 -37.44 -1.57
C GLY A 485 -9.34 -38.24 -0.40
N ILE A 486 -10.66 -38.23 -0.21
CA ILE A 486 -11.36 -38.87 0.90
C ILE A 486 -12.38 -39.88 0.32
N ASP A 487 -12.45 -41.07 0.94
CA ASP A 487 -13.45 -42.09 0.63
C ASP A 487 -14.76 -41.73 1.38
N ASN A 488 -15.58 -40.91 0.74
CA ASN A 488 -16.78 -40.29 1.32
C ASN A 488 -17.92 -41.29 1.44
N ASN A 489 -17.96 -42.30 0.56
CA ASN A 489 -18.96 -43.36 0.58
C ASN A 489 -18.54 -44.63 1.36
N GLN A 490 -17.28 -44.68 1.81
CA GLN A 490 -16.65 -45.76 2.57
C GLN A 490 -16.65 -47.12 1.86
N ASP A 491 -16.62 -47.14 0.52
CA ASP A 491 -16.56 -48.37 -0.28
C ASP A 491 -15.12 -48.87 -0.51
N GLY A 492 -14.12 -48.07 -0.09
CA GLY A 492 -12.70 -48.37 -0.15
C GLY A 492 -12.00 -47.82 -1.39
N ASN A 493 -12.72 -47.20 -2.31
CA ASN A 493 -12.14 -46.34 -3.34
C ASN A 493 -12.24 -44.88 -2.88
N ILE A 494 -11.34 -44.03 -3.38
CA ILE A 494 -11.16 -42.68 -2.83
C ILE A 494 -11.62 -41.61 -3.82
N ASP A 495 -11.27 -41.72 -5.10
CA ASP A 495 -11.56 -40.68 -6.08
C ASP A 495 -11.60 -41.24 -7.51
N TYR A 496 -12.14 -40.46 -8.44
CA TYR A 496 -11.99 -40.70 -9.87
C TYR A 496 -10.50 -40.77 -10.27
N PRO A 497 -10.09 -41.70 -11.16
CA PRO A 497 -10.89 -42.68 -11.89
C PRO A 497 -10.97 -44.05 -11.19
N ARG A 498 -10.53 -44.13 -9.93
CA ARG A 498 -10.44 -45.39 -9.20
C ARG A 498 -11.76 -45.74 -8.53
N ASP A 499 -12.49 -44.73 -8.08
CA ASP A 499 -13.84 -44.87 -7.56
C ASP A 499 -14.84 -45.13 -8.70
N PRO A 500 -15.55 -46.28 -8.70
CA PRO A 500 -16.57 -46.62 -9.70
C PRO A 500 -17.90 -45.85 -9.56
N GLY A 501 -18.13 -45.25 -8.39
CA GLY A 501 -19.21 -44.32 -8.07
C GLY A 501 -19.05 -42.96 -8.74
N CYS A 502 -17.82 -42.57 -9.04
CA CYS A 502 -17.46 -41.35 -9.76
C CYS A 502 -17.42 -41.57 -11.27
N THR A 503 -18.25 -40.83 -12.02
CA THR A 503 -18.20 -40.83 -13.49
C THR A 503 -17.20 -39.83 -14.05
N SER A 504 -16.86 -38.80 -13.26
CA SER A 504 -15.89 -37.74 -13.56
C SER A 504 -15.21 -37.23 -12.27
N ARG A 505 -14.00 -36.69 -12.39
CA ARG A 505 -13.30 -35.98 -11.30
C ARG A 505 -14.00 -34.70 -10.79
N ASN A 506 -15.05 -34.25 -11.47
CA ASN A 506 -15.83 -33.08 -11.08
C ASN A 506 -17.23 -33.45 -10.56
N ASP A 507 -17.53 -34.75 -10.41
CA ASP A 507 -18.81 -35.15 -9.86
C ASP A 507 -18.87 -34.75 -8.37
N PRO A 508 -19.90 -34.00 -7.96
CA PRO A 508 -19.97 -33.44 -6.61
C PRO A 508 -20.23 -34.51 -5.54
N LEU A 509 -20.74 -35.68 -5.92
CA LEU A 509 -21.07 -36.77 -5.00
C LEU A 509 -20.42 -38.09 -5.45
N GLU A 510 -19.84 -38.80 -4.49
CA GLU A 510 -19.28 -40.14 -4.66
C GLU A 510 -20.38 -41.20 -4.36
N GLU A 511 -21.07 -41.73 -5.38
CA GLU A 511 -22.20 -42.65 -5.19
C GLU A 511 -21.78 -44.13 -4.99
N THR A 512 -22.38 -44.87 -4.05
CA THR A 512 -22.18 -46.33 -3.97
C THR A 512 -22.88 -47.04 -5.13
N ARG A 513 -22.14 -47.60 -6.09
CA ARG A 513 -22.71 -48.54 -7.07
C ARG A 513 -22.78 -49.96 -6.49
N ASP A 514 -23.93 -50.33 -5.93
CA ASP A 514 -24.21 -51.71 -5.51
C ASP A 514 -23.99 -52.69 -6.69
N PRO A 515 -23.20 -53.77 -6.54
CA PRO A 515 -23.15 -54.85 -7.52
C PRO A 515 -24.54 -55.47 -7.65
N LEU A 516 -25.06 -55.54 -8.88
CA LEU A 516 -26.39 -56.13 -9.13
C LEU A 516 -26.46 -57.53 -8.51
N PRO A 517 -27.55 -57.87 -7.79
CA PRO A 517 -27.69 -59.19 -7.19
C PRO A 517 -27.63 -60.27 -8.27
N ALA A 518 -27.09 -61.44 -7.93
CA ALA A 518 -26.84 -62.59 -8.83
C ALA A 518 -28.06 -63.12 -9.61
N CYS A 519 -29.23 -62.54 -9.41
CA CYS A 519 -30.46 -62.81 -10.14
C CYS A 519 -30.79 -61.75 -11.21
N ALA A 520 -29.90 -60.79 -11.45
CA ALA A 520 -30.02 -59.73 -12.46
C ALA A 520 -28.64 -59.30 -13.00
N ASP A 521 -27.62 -60.16 -12.87
CA ASP A 521 -26.24 -59.87 -13.23
C ASP A 521 -25.87 -60.35 -14.64
N GLY A 522 -26.82 -60.94 -15.38
CA GLY A 522 -26.62 -61.35 -16.76
C GLY A 522 -25.76 -62.62 -16.92
N VAL A 523 -25.55 -63.38 -15.83
CA VAL A 523 -24.83 -64.65 -15.84
C VAL A 523 -25.75 -65.80 -15.37
N ASP A 524 -25.64 -66.96 -16.02
CA ASP A 524 -26.30 -68.20 -15.56
C ASP A 524 -25.53 -68.76 -14.36
N ASN A 525 -25.91 -68.28 -13.18
CA ASN A 525 -25.21 -68.57 -11.93
C ASN A 525 -25.53 -69.96 -11.35
N ASP A 526 -26.62 -70.63 -11.78
CA ASP A 526 -27.00 -71.96 -11.29
C ASP A 526 -26.84 -73.09 -12.32
N GLY A 527 -26.49 -72.74 -13.56
CA GLY A 527 -26.15 -73.66 -14.64
C GLY A 527 -27.35 -74.39 -15.22
N ASP A 528 -28.57 -73.87 -15.04
CA ASP A 528 -29.80 -74.45 -15.59
C ASP A 528 -30.03 -74.10 -17.08
N GLY A 529 -29.18 -73.24 -17.63
CA GLY A 529 -29.23 -72.75 -19.01
C GLY A 529 -30.06 -71.49 -19.21
N ARG A 530 -30.53 -70.84 -18.14
CA ARG A 530 -31.16 -69.52 -18.15
C ARG A 530 -30.25 -68.50 -17.47
N VAL A 531 -30.28 -67.28 -17.98
CA VAL A 531 -29.57 -66.15 -17.40
C VAL A 531 -30.61 -65.34 -16.63
N ASP A 532 -30.36 -65.10 -15.36
CA ASP A 532 -31.30 -64.47 -14.42
C ASP A 532 -32.62 -65.27 -14.23
N PHE A 533 -33.66 -64.67 -13.63
CA PHE A 533 -34.94 -65.34 -13.29
C PHE A 533 -35.68 -66.06 -14.46
#